data_AF-A0A7K1G514-F1
#
_entry.id   AF-A0A7K1G514-F1
#
_cell.length_a   1.000
_cell.length_b   1.000
_cell.length_c   1.000
_cell.angle_alpha   90.00
_cell.angle_beta   90.00
_cell.angle_gamma   90.00
#
_symmetry.space_group_name_H-M   'P 1'
#
loop_
_entity.id
_entity.type
_entity.pdbx_description
1 polymer ?
#
loop_
_entity_poly.entity_id
_entity_poly.type
_entity_poly.pdbx_seq_one_letter_code
_entity_poly.pdbx_strand_id
1 'polypeptide(L)'
;MKKIIKHTFFVFLFSVARLYAQVPANWSVNPNDYNHSMIITCVLNVNSEESRNTQDVITAFIGADVRGVASPITYLKSQDRYVATLIVYSNDQNVPITFKVYDQSNNVVSNSPVEAINFVADGIIGTLENPFVFSDSSIPKKIKYNNLLTPNGDGHNDVLVIEKLALFNQYTLSIYDIRGQKVYETTNYQNDWSGNDLLNGEYYIYISGTDQDKNKFIYKEVLHLVKKS
;
A
#
# COMPACT_ATOMS: atom_id res chain seq x y z
N MET A 1 10.78 -50.76 -54.62
CA MET A 1 11.61 -50.12 -53.57
C MET A 1 10.70 -49.32 -52.65
N LYS A 2 10.42 -49.80 -51.43
CA LYS A 2 9.57 -49.08 -50.45
C LYS A 2 10.43 -48.10 -49.65
N LYS A 3 10.15 -46.79 -49.75
CA LYS A 3 10.82 -45.75 -48.94
C LYS A 3 10.20 -45.74 -47.53
N ILE A 4 11.02 -45.97 -46.52
CA ILE A 4 10.68 -45.86 -45.10
C ILE A 4 10.91 -44.40 -44.68
N ILE A 5 9.85 -43.70 -44.28
CA ILE A 5 9.94 -42.34 -43.73
C ILE A 5 10.18 -42.46 -42.23
N LYS A 6 11.34 -42.00 -41.75
CA LYS A 6 11.64 -41.90 -40.32
C LYS A 6 11.00 -40.61 -39.79
N HIS A 7 10.09 -40.72 -38.83
CA HIS A 7 9.56 -39.57 -38.08
C HIS A 7 10.45 -39.33 -36.86
N THR A 8 11.23 -38.25 -36.92
CA THR A 8 12.01 -37.76 -35.78
C THR A 8 11.07 -36.97 -34.88
N PHE A 9 10.85 -37.46 -33.66
CA PHE A 9 10.04 -36.81 -32.64
C PHE A 9 10.89 -35.78 -31.90
N PHE A 10 10.60 -34.49 -32.05
CA PHE A 10 11.30 -33.41 -31.38
C PHE A 10 10.53 -33.07 -30.08
N VAL A 11 11.10 -33.42 -28.92
CA VAL A 11 10.53 -33.11 -27.61
C VAL A 11 10.94 -31.68 -27.24
N PHE A 12 9.96 -30.77 -27.19
CA PHE A 12 10.14 -29.40 -26.74
C PHE A 12 10.09 -29.37 -25.21
N LEU A 13 11.24 -29.21 -24.54
CA LEU A 13 11.29 -28.92 -23.10
C LEU A 13 10.86 -27.46 -22.89
N PHE A 14 9.63 -27.23 -22.41
CA PHE A 14 9.25 -25.93 -21.87
C PHE A 14 9.88 -25.75 -20.49
N SER A 15 10.96 -24.98 -20.42
CA SER A 15 11.44 -24.45 -19.14
C SER A 15 10.47 -23.37 -18.68
N VAL A 16 9.82 -23.59 -17.53
CA VAL A 16 9.02 -22.55 -16.89
C VAL A 16 9.98 -21.58 -16.21
N ALA A 17 10.52 -20.63 -16.96
CA ALA A 17 11.20 -19.49 -16.37
C ALA A 17 10.13 -18.69 -15.62
N ARG A 18 10.26 -18.61 -14.29
CA ARG A 18 9.48 -17.65 -13.51
C ARG A 18 9.94 -16.26 -13.90
N LEU A 19 9.16 -15.57 -14.72
CA LEU A 19 9.30 -14.14 -14.97
C LEU A 19 8.95 -13.43 -13.67
N TYR A 20 9.96 -13.04 -12.89
CA TYR A 20 9.77 -12.06 -11.84
C TYR A 20 9.35 -10.76 -12.53
N ALA A 21 8.15 -10.26 -12.21
CA ALA A 21 7.68 -8.98 -12.72
C ALA A 21 8.69 -7.90 -12.32
N GLN A 22 9.30 -7.28 -13.33
CA GLN A 22 10.18 -6.13 -13.17
C GLN A 22 9.30 -4.89 -12.92
N VAL A 23 9.89 -3.85 -12.33
CA VAL A 23 9.36 -2.47 -12.41
C VAL A 23 8.77 -2.28 -13.82
N PRO A 24 7.56 -1.69 -13.98
CA PRO A 24 6.93 -1.56 -15.30
C PRO A 24 7.98 -1.20 -16.34
N ALA A 25 8.15 -2.05 -17.35
CA ALA A 25 9.37 -2.10 -18.18
C ALA A 25 9.70 -0.78 -18.91
N ASN A 26 8.75 0.15 -18.93
CA ASN A 26 8.83 1.49 -19.52
C ASN A 26 9.18 2.60 -18.51
N TRP A 27 9.38 2.30 -17.23
CA TRP A 27 9.78 3.29 -16.23
C TRP A 27 11.29 3.38 -16.14
N SER A 28 11.84 4.26 -16.96
CA SER A 28 13.24 4.63 -16.93
C SER A 28 13.38 6.12 -17.24
N VAL A 29 14.50 6.68 -16.81
CA VAL A 29 14.88 8.07 -17.12
C VAL A 29 16.30 8.04 -17.61
N ASN A 30 16.56 8.73 -18.72
CA ASN A 30 17.91 9.01 -19.18
C ASN A 30 18.30 10.42 -18.69
N PRO A 31 19.23 10.56 -17.73
CA PRO A 31 19.63 11.85 -17.19
C PRO A 31 20.17 12.83 -18.23
N ASN A 32 20.75 12.33 -19.32
CA ASN A 32 21.36 13.16 -20.36
C ASN A 32 20.35 14.00 -21.17
N ASP A 33 19.06 13.71 -21.05
CA ASP A 33 18.00 14.44 -21.75
C ASP A 33 17.58 15.72 -21.01
N TYR A 34 18.18 16.00 -19.83
CA TYR A 34 17.77 17.10 -18.95
C TYR A 34 18.97 17.88 -18.41
N ASN A 35 18.76 19.19 -18.24
CA ASN A 35 19.77 20.12 -17.75
C ASN A 35 19.73 20.33 -16.24
N HIS A 36 18.62 19.96 -15.59
CA HIS A 36 18.43 20.16 -14.16
C HIS A 36 17.94 18.88 -13.48
N SER A 37 18.28 18.78 -12.20
CA SER A 37 17.78 17.73 -11.33
C SER A 37 17.36 18.30 -9.98
N MET A 38 16.55 17.52 -9.28
CA MET A 38 16.06 17.77 -7.94
C MET A 38 16.19 16.45 -7.16
N ILE A 39 16.62 16.53 -5.90
CA ILE A 39 16.85 15.36 -5.05
C ILE A 39 15.77 15.29 -3.97
N ILE A 40 15.18 14.11 -3.80
CA ILE A 40 14.22 13.80 -2.75
C ILE A 40 14.72 12.58 -1.98
N THR A 41 15.15 12.78 -0.74
CA THR A 41 15.43 11.68 0.20
C THR A 41 14.13 11.26 0.87
N CYS A 42 13.74 9.99 0.70
CA CYS A 42 12.41 9.55 1.08
C CYS A 42 12.35 8.12 1.63
N VAL A 43 11.25 7.81 2.32
CA VAL A 43 10.81 6.45 2.67
C VAL A 43 9.52 6.14 1.94
N LEU A 44 9.31 4.86 1.62
CA LEU A 44 8.08 4.38 1.01
C LEU A 44 7.23 3.74 2.09
N ASN A 45 5.99 4.20 2.23
CA ASN A 45 4.94 3.50 2.95
C ASN A 45 4.10 2.73 1.95
N VAL A 46 4.10 1.41 2.09
CA VAL A 46 3.36 0.50 1.23
C VAL A 46 2.39 -0.29 2.11
N ASN A 47 1.10 -0.24 1.80
CA ASN A 47 0.04 -0.85 2.62
C ASN A 47 0.02 -0.33 4.07
N SER A 48 0.28 0.97 4.30
CA SER A 48 0.37 1.62 5.62
C SER A 48 1.56 1.25 6.51
N GLU A 49 2.55 0.51 6.00
CA GLU A 49 3.79 0.19 6.70
C GLU A 49 5.00 0.68 5.91
N GLU A 50 6.06 1.09 6.60
CA GLU A 50 7.32 1.43 5.93
C GLU A 50 7.87 0.21 5.22
N SER A 51 8.05 0.33 3.91
CA SER A 51 8.54 -0.75 3.09
C SER A 51 9.98 -1.07 3.45
N ARG A 52 10.20 -2.35 3.71
CA ARG A 52 11.52 -2.98 3.81
C ARG A 52 11.90 -3.74 2.54
N ASN A 53 11.01 -3.73 1.54
CA ASN A 53 11.25 -4.40 0.28
C ASN A 53 12.07 -3.48 -0.61
N THR A 54 13.35 -3.83 -0.79
CA THR A 54 14.27 -3.07 -1.65
C THR A 54 13.90 -3.14 -3.13
N GLN A 55 12.90 -3.94 -3.50
CA GLN A 55 12.36 -4.03 -4.86
C GLN A 55 11.10 -3.18 -5.07
N ASP A 56 10.55 -2.57 -4.02
CA ASP A 56 9.49 -1.56 -4.20
C ASP A 56 10.09 -0.30 -4.84
N VAL A 57 9.24 0.46 -5.54
CA VAL A 57 9.68 1.61 -6.33
C VAL A 57 8.80 2.82 -6.10
N ILE A 58 9.43 3.98 -5.99
CA ILE A 58 8.80 5.29 -6.12
C ILE A 58 9.17 5.87 -7.49
N THR A 59 8.16 6.34 -8.22
CA THR A 59 8.31 6.92 -9.55
C THR A 59 7.74 8.33 -9.57
N ALA A 60 8.54 9.29 -10.01
CA ALA A 60 8.14 10.68 -10.23
C ALA A 60 7.74 10.90 -11.69
N PHE A 61 6.66 11.67 -11.89
CA PHE A 61 6.12 12.02 -13.19
C PHE A 61 5.93 13.52 -13.32
N ILE A 62 6.25 14.07 -14.49
CA ILE A 62 5.81 15.40 -14.92
C ILE A 62 4.87 15.19 -16.10
N GLY A 63 3.58 15.46 -15.91
CA GLY A 63 2.55 15.01 -16.85
C GLY A 63 2.50 13.49 -16.94
N ALA A 64 2.69 12.94 -18.14
CA ALA A 64 2.70 11.49 -18.38
C ALA A 64 4.10 10.87 -18.37
N ASP A 65 5.15 11.69 -18.39
CA ASP A 65 6.50 11.20 -18.55
C ASP A 65 7.16 10.87 -17.22
N VAL A 66 7.93 9.79 -17.21
CA VAL A 66 8.74 9.41 -16.05
C VAL A 66 9.95 10.34 -15.96
N ARG A 67 10.13 10.95 -14.78
CA ARG A 67 11.21 11.91 -14.50
C ARG A 67 12.10 11.52 -13.34
N GLY A 68 11.73 10.51 -12.58
CA GLY A 68 12.61 9.88 -11.58
C GLY A 68 12.10 8.50 -11.20
N VAL A 69 13.02 7.59 -10.88
CA VAL A 69 12.71 6.23 -10.40
C VAL A 69 13.70 5.90 -9.28
N ALA A 70 13.21 5.41 -8.14
CA ALA A 70 14.09 4.99 -7.04
C ALA A 70 13.49 3.85 -6.22
N SER A 71 14.37 3.08 -5.58
CA SER A 71 14.02 2.03 -4.61
C SER A 71 14.65 2.30 -3.25
N PRO A 72 14.05 1.85 -2.14
CA PRO A 72 14.56 2.06 -0.79
C PRO A 72 15.71 1.09 -0.49
N ILE A 73 16.88 1.32 -1.09
CA ILE A 73 18.04 0.42 -1.00
C ILE A 73 19.02 0.78 0.14
N THR A 74 18.88 1.96 0.76
CA THR A 74 19.80 2.43 1.81
C THR A 74 19.27 2.05 3.19
N TYR A 75 19.92 1.12 3.88
CA TYR A 75 19.53 0.76 5.26
C TYR A 75 20.20 1.68 6.30
N LEU A 76 19.39 2.38 7.09
CA LEU A 76 19.84 3.23 8.20
C LEU A 76 19.72 2.48 9.53
N LYS A 77 20.84 1.91 9.99
CA LYS A 77 20.89 1.11 11.23
C LYS A 77 20.46 1.89 12.49
N SER A 78 20.75 3.19 12.55
CA SER A 78 20.39 4.04 13.71
C SER A 78 18.89 4.19 13.92
N GLN A 79 18.10 4.04 12.85
CA GLN A 79 16.64 4.18 12.86
C GLN A 79 15.91 2.89 12.46
N ASP A 80 16.65 1.83 12.14
CA ASP A 80 16.15 0.54 11.65
C ASP A 80 15.13 0.67 10.49
N ARG A 81 15.52 1.39 9.42
CA ARG A 81 14.64 1.61 8.26
C ARG A 81 15.40 1.70 6.93
N TYR A 82 14.68 1.56 5.84
CA TYR A 82 15.21 1.70 4.48
C TYR A 82 14.81 3.04 3.86
N VAL A 83 15.76 3.70 3.20
CA VAL A 83 15.62 5.03 2.58
C VAL A 83 15.97 4.95 1.09
N ALA A 84 15.23 5.70 0.29
CA ALA A 84 15.45 5.92 -1.13
C ALA A 84 15.98 7.34 -1.39
N THR A 85 16.84 7.48 -2.39
CA THR A 85 17.21 8.77 -2.96
C THR A 85 16.62 8.85 -4.36
N LEU A 86 15.55 9.63 -4.50
CA LEU A 86 14.88 9.87 -5.77
C LEU A 86 15.47 11.12 -6.41
N ILE A 87 16.04 10.97 -7.61
CA ILE A 87 16.49 12.09 -8.43
C ILE A 87 15.45 12.31 -9.51
N VAL A 88 14.85 13.49 -9.51
CA VAL A 88 13.87 13.93 -10.51
C VAL A 88 14.58 14.86 -11.48
N TYR A 89 14.38 14.65 -12.78
CA TYR A 89 15.02 15.45 -13.84
C TYR A 89 13.99 16.31 -14.57
N SER A 90 14.37 17.52 -14.99
CA SER A 90 13.53 18.43 -15.78
C SER A 90 14.36 19.47 -16.51
N ASN A 91 13.81 20.03 -17.59
CA ASN A 91 14.29 21.26 -18.22
C ASN A 91 13.43 22.49 -17.83
N ASP A 92 12.22 22.25 -17.33
CA ASP A 92 11.26 23.28 -16.94
C ASP A 92 11.28 23.52 -15.43
N GLN A 93 10.98 24.75 -15.03
CA GLN A 93 10.89 25.18 -13.62
C GLN A 93 9.42 25.27 -13.17
N ASN A 94 9.17 25.07 -11.89
CA ASN A 94 7.87 25.23 -11.24
C ASN A 94 6.74 24.41 -11.89
N VAL A 95 7.09 23.25 -12.44
CA VAL A 95 6.15 22.28 -13.02
C VAL A 95 5.77 21.22 -11.99
N PRO A 96 4.49 20.82 -11.88
CA PRO A 96 4.05 19.88 -10.86
C PRO A 96 4.57 18.47 -11.12
N ILE A 97 5.17 17.89 -10.08
CA ILE A 97 5.60 16.50 -10.03
C ILE A 97 4.53 15.69 -9.29
N THR A 98 4.08 14.60 -9.90
CA THR A 98 3.20 13.61 -9.28
C THR A 98 3.94 12.30 -9.09
N PHE A 99 3.44 11.43 -8.21
CA PHE A 99 4.18 10.24 -7.80
C PHE A 99 3.31 8.98 -7.85
N LYS A 100 3.95 7.86 -8.17
CA LYS A 100 3.35 6.52 -8.04
C LYS A 100 4.29 5.61 -7.27
N VAL A 101 3.70 4.71 -6.50
CA VAL A 101 4.41 3.67 -5.75
C VAL A 101 4.09 2.32 -6.38
N TYR A 102 5.10 1.49 -6.57
CA TYR A 102 4.98 0.12 -7.03
C TYR A 102 5.34 -0.84 -5.89
N ASP A 103 4.36 -1.63 -5.47
CA ASP A 103 4.49 -2.73 -4.53
C ASP A 103 4.88 -3.99 -5.32
N GLN A 104 6.15 -4.39 -5.23
CA GLN A 104 6.66 -5.52 -5.99
C GLN A 104 6.10 -6.85 -5.49
N SER A 105 5.82 -6.96 -4.18
CA SER A 105 5.30 -8.19 -3.58
C SER A 105 3.91 -8.54 -4.11
N ASN A 106 3.09 -7.53 -4.39
CA ASN A 106 1.72 -7.70 -4.90
C ASN A 106 1.59 -7.39 -6.40
N ASN A 107 2.66 -6.89 -7.02
CA ASN A 107 2.67 -6.42 -8.41
C ASN A 107 1.58 -5.37 -8.68
N VAL A 108 1.46 -4.38 -7.78
CA VAL A 108 0.46 -3.31 -7.85
C VAL A 108 1.15 -1.97 -7.99
N VAL A 109 0.64 -1.15 -8.92
CA VAL A 109 1.00 0.27 -9.04
C VAL A 109 -0.15 1.10 -8.49
N SER A 110 0.17 1.96 -7.53
CA SER A 110 -0.79 2.87 -6.88
C SER A 110 -0.31 4.31 -7.04
N ASN A 111 -1.24 5.26 -7.09
CA ASN A 111 -0.88 6.67 -7.02
C ASN A 111 -0.36 6.97 -5.61
N SER A 112 0.55 7.92 -5.46
CA SER A 112 0.84 8.48 -4.14
C SER A 112 -0.14 9.62 -3.87
N PRO A 113 -0.82 9.66 -2.71
CA PRO A 113 -1.79 10.71 -2.41
C PRO A 113 -1.14 12.03 -1.97
N VAL A 114 0.20 12.11 -2.00
CA VAL A 114 0.95 13.32 -1.70
C VAL A 114 0.59 14.42 -2.70
N GLU A 115 0.42 15.65 -2.21
CA GLU A 115 0.19 16.82 -3.06
C GLU A 115 1.33 17.00 -4.08
N ALA A 116 1.00 17.54 -5.25
CA ALA A 116 2.01 17.75 -6.29
C ALA A 116 3.11 18.68 -5.78
N ILE A 117 4.36 18.28 -5.98
CA ILE A 117 5.54 19.07 -5.62
C ILE A 117 6.00 19.78 -6.88
N ASN A 118 6.14 21.11 -6.86
CA ASN A 118 6.67 21.82 -8.01
C ASN A 118 8.18 21.61 -8.12
N PHE A 119 8.65 21.29 -9.32
CA PHE A 119 10.07 21.10 -9.62
C PHE A 119 10.86 22.39 -9.41
N VAL A 120 12.01 22.28 -8.74
CA VAL A 120 12.99 23.36 -8.55
C VAL A 120 14.38 22.80 -8.86
N ALA A 121 15.12 23.44 -9.78
CA ALA A 121 16.49 23.04 -10.08
C ALA A 121 17.38 23.08 -8.83
N ASP A 122 18.20 22.03 -8.68
CA ASP A 122 19.09 21.80 -7.55
C ASP A 122 18.35 21.74 -6.20
N GLY A 123 17.02 21.60 -6.24
CA GLY A 123 16.18 21.48 -5.06
C GLY A 123 16.47 20.21 -4.28
N ILE A 124 16.39 20.30 -2.96
CA ILE A 124 16.57 19.18 -2.04
C ILE A 124 15.34 19.09 -1.14
N ILE A 125 14.71 17.93 -1.08
CA ILE A 125 13.62 17.61 -0.15
C ILE A 125 14.01 16.41 0.70
N GLY A 126 13.78 16.54 2.01
CA GLY A 126 14.08 15.49 2.98
C GLY A 126 15.57 15.33 3.23
N THR A 127 15.90 14.61 4.30
CA THR A 127 17.26 14.23 4.67
C THR A 127 17.27 12.77 5.15
N LEU A 128 18.44 12.21 5.41
CA LEU A 128 18.51 10.87 6.02
C LEU A 128 17.91 10.82 7.43
N GLU A 129 17.96 11.94 8.16
CA GLU A 129 17.39 12.04 9.51
C GLU A 129 15.88 12.26 9.48
N ASN A 130 15.41 13.08 8.54
CA ASN A 130 14.00 13.39 8.32
C ASN A 130 13.63 13.20 6.84
N PRO A 131 13.45 11.94 6.40
CA PRO A 131 13.11 11.64 5.01
C PRO A 131 11.66 12.04 4.71
N PHE A 132 11.40 12.42 3.46
CA PHE A 132 10.04 12.63 2.97
C PHE A 132 9.29 11.28 2.90
N VAL A 133 8.01 11.26 3.25
CA VAL A 133 7.22 10.01 3.28
C VAL A 133 6.31 9.96 2.07
N PHE A 134 6.56 9.04 1.14
CA PHE A 134 5.62 8.71 0.09
C PHE A 134 4.81 7.50 0.51
N SER A 135 3.48 7.64 0.55
CA SER A 135 2.57 6.50 0.74
C SER A 135 2.00 6.06 -0.59
N ASP A 136 1.63 4.79 -0.72
CA ASP A 136 0.73 4.35 -1.77
C ASP A 136 -0.73 4.70 -1.44
N SER A 137 -1.57 4.85 -2.46
CA SER A 137 -3.04 4.90 -2.32
C SER A 137 -3.64 3.52 -2.04
N SER A 138 -2.80 2.51 -1.78
CA SER A 138 -3.29 1.15 -1.61
C SER A 138 -4.11 1.02 -0.34
N ILE A 139 -5.12 0.17 -0.45
CA ILE A 139 -5.85 -0.38 0.69
C ILE A 139 -4.81 -0.99 1.67
N PRO A 140 -4.80 -0.59 2.96
CA PRO A 140 -3.94 -1.23 3.95
C PRO A 140 -4.13 -2.76 3.92
N LYS A 141 -3.08 -3.58 3.96
CA LYS A 141 -3.27 -5.05 4.01
C LYS A 141 -3.96 -5.52 5.28
N LYS A 142 -3.81 -4.73 6.34
CA LYS A 142 -4.35 -4.99 7.66
C LYS A 142 -5.00 -3.71 8.18
N ILE A 143 -6.16 -3.84 8.79
CA ILE A 143 -6.77 -2.74 9.53
C ILE A 143 -6.19 -2.69 10.94
N LYS A 144 -5.98 -1.47 11.43
CA LYS A 144 -5.62 -1.26 12.83
C LYS A 144 -6.90 -0.97 13.61
N TYR A 145 -7.14 -1.78 14.63
CA TYR A 145 -8.34 -1.72 15.46
C TYR A 145 -8.04 -2.25 16.87
N ASN A 146 -8.89 -1.96 17.84
CA ASN A 146 -8.85 -2.65 19.14
C ASN A 146 -9.57 -4.00 19.06
N ASN A 147 -8.88 -5.07 19.43
CA ASN A 147 -9.40 -6.44 19.37
C ASN A 147 -10.10 -6.90 20.66
N LEU A 148 -10.21 -6.04 21.67
CA LEU A 148 -10.90 -6.30 22.93
C LEU A 148 -11.85 -5.15 23.24
N LEU A 149 -13.09 -5.49 23.57
CA LEU A 149 -14.09 -4.60 24.13
C LEU A 149 -14.38 -4.95 25.59
N THR A 150 -14.38 -3.93 26.44
CA THR A 150 -14.75 -3.99 27.85
C THR A 150 -15.70 -2.84 28.18
N PRO A 151 -16.95 -2.87 27.68
CA PRO A 151 -17.86 -1.72 27.77
C PRO A 151 -18.37 -1.51 29.20
N ASN A 152 -17.56 -0.87 30.02
CA ASN A 152 -17.79 -0.60 31.45
C ASN A 152 -17.85 0.91 31.76
N GLY A 153 -17.66 1.77 30.75
CA GLY A 153 -17.74 3.22 30.86
C GLY A 153 -16.52 3.88 31.49
N ASP A 154 -15.36 3.21 31.51
CA ASP A 154 -14.11 3.79 32.03
C ASP A 154 -13.30 4.58 30.97
N GLY A 155 -13.80 4.64 29.74
CA GLY A 155 -13.17 5.31 28.60
C GLY A 155 -12.16 4.44 27.85
N HIS A 156 -11.89 3.21 28.31
CA HIS A 156 -10.92 2.30 27.70
C HIS A 156 -11.61 1.06 27.12
N ASN A 157 -11.42 0.84 25.82
CA ASN A 157 -12.03 -0.30 25.10
C ASN A 157 -13.57 -0.38 25.24
N ASP A 158 -14.25 0.74 25.47
CA ASP A 158 -15.70 0.78 25.59
C ASP A 158 -16.44 0.57 24.27
N VAL A 159 -15.78 0.92 23.17
CA VAL A 159 -16.32 0.83 21.81
C VAL A 159 -15.27 0.26 20.85
N LEU A 160 -15.73 -0.32 19.74
CA LEU A 160 -14.86 -0.70 18.64
C LEU A 160 -14.33 0.56 17.97
N VAL A 161 -13.02 0.70 17.93
CA VAL A 161 -12.30 1.78 17.27
C VAL A 161 -11.49 1.18 16.14
N ILE A 162 -11.77 1.63 14.92
CA ILE A 162 -10.99 1.29 13.74
C ILE A 162 -10.29 2.57 13.26
N GLU A 163 -8.97 2.49 13.06
CA GLU A 163 -8.16 3.62 12.62
C GLU A 163 -8.19 3.77 11.09
N LYS A 164 -7.92 5.01 10.62
CA LYS A 164 -7.75 5.35 9.19
C LYS A 164 -8.95 5.00 8.29
N LEU A 165 -10.17 4.97 8.84
CA LEU A 165 -11.41 4.74 8.08
C LEU A 165 -11.65 5.77 6.95
N ALA A 166 -11.07 6.97 7.06
CA ALA A 166 -11.16 8.03 6.05
C ALA A 166 -10.49 7.68 4.70
N LEU A 167 -9.69 6.61 4.63
CA LEU A 167 -9.10 6.12 3.38
C LEU A 167 -10.12 5.44 2.45
N PHE A 168 -11.30 5.10 2.97
CA PHE A 168 -12.33 4.37 2.23
C PHE A 168 -13.47 5.31 1.83
N ASN A 169 -13.88 5.26 0.55
CA ASN A 169 -14.98 6.11 0.04
C ASN A 169 -16.33 5.70 0.63
N GLN A 170 -16.62 4.40 0.60
CA GLN A 170 -17.80 3.78 1.17
C GLN A 170 -17.45 2.36 1.60
N TYR A 171 -17.84 1.99 2.81
CA TYR A 171 -17.66 0.64 3.33
C TYR A 171 -18.80 0.24 4.25
N THR A 172 -19.01 -1.06 4.33
CA THR A 172 -19.91 -1.71 5.28
C THR A 172 -19.08 -2.39 6.35
N LEU A 173 -19.37 -2.10 7.60
CA LEU A 173 -18.92 -2.88 8.76
C LEU A 173 -20.06 -3.83 9.15
N SER A 174 -19.77 -5.12 9.21
CA SER A 174 -20.67 -6.14 9.74
C SER A 174 -19.95 -6.90 10.86
N ILE A 175 -20.67 -7.23 11.93
CA ILE A 175 -20.15 -8.04 13.04
C ILE A 175 -20.99 -9.30 13.15
N TYR A 176 -20.32 -10.44 13.30
CA TYR A 176 -20.94 -11.76 13.38
C TYR A 176 -20.59 -12.46 14.69
N ASP A 177 -21.52 -13.24 15.23
CA ASP A 177 -21.23 -14.19 16.31
C ASP A 177 -20.48 -15.43 15.77
N ILE A 178 -20.06 -16.31 16.69
CA ILE A 178 -19.35 -17.56 16.34
C ILE A 178 -20.14 -18.54 15.46
N ARG A 179 -21.46 -18.37 15.35
CA ARG A 179 -22.34 -19.19 14.51
C ARG A 179 -22.54 -18.56 13.13
N GLY A 180 -21.90 -17.42 12.86
CA GLY A 180 -22.07 -16.66 11.63
C GLY A 180 -23.36 -15.85 11.59
N GLN A 181 -24.05 -15.65 12.71
CA GLN A 181 -25.21 -14.77 12.78
C GLN A 181 -24.73 -13.31 12.82
N LYS A 182 -25.25 -12.47 11.92
CA LYS A 182 -24.96 -11.03 11.91
C LYS A 182 -25.64 -10.38 13.11
N VAL A 183 -24.87 -9.73 13.96
CA VAL A 183 -25.34 -9.05 15.19
C VAL A 183 -25.28 -7.53 15.09
N TYR A 184 -24.48 -6.99 14.17
CA TYR A 184 -24.40 -5.55 13.91
C TYR A 184 -24.05 -5.31 12.43
N GLU A 185 -24.57 -4.23 11.88
CA GLU A 185 -24.23 -3.77 10.54
C GLU A 185 -24.40 -2.26 10.44
N THR A 186 -23.45 -1.60 9.78
CA THR A 186 -23.56 -0.19 9.45
C THR A 186 -22.73 0.15 8.22
N THR A 187 -23.06 1.27 7.60
CA THR A 187 -22.24 1.89 6.56
C THR A 187 -21.53 3.11 7.16
N ASN A 188 -20.26 3.31 6.82
CA ASN A 188 -19.45 4.43 7.34
C ASN A 188 -19.49 4.51 8.88
N TYR A 189 -19.03 3.44 9.52
CA TYR A 189 -18.97 3.32 10.98
C TYR A 189 -18.27 4.51 11.68
N GLN A 190 -18.81 4.98 12.80
CA GLN A 190 -18.40 6.20 13.49
C GLN A 190 -17.58 5.96 14.78
N ASN A 191 -17.06 4.73 14.98
CA ASN A 191 -16.32 4.36 16.19
C ASN A 191 -17.13 4.52 17.49
N ASP A 192 -18.41 4.12 17.46
CA ASP A 192 -19.40 4.35 18.52
C ASP A 192 -20.11 3.08 19.03
N TRP A 193 -19.83 1.91 18.44
CA TRP A 193 -20.49 0.66 18.80
C TRP A 193 -19.77 -0.07 19.95
N SER A 194 -20.52 -0.38 21.00
CA SER A 194 -20.02 -0.98 22.24
C SER A 194 -20.29 -2.48 22.41
N GLY A 195 -21.22 -3.06 21.63
CA GLY A 195 -21.67 -4.45 21.82
C GLY A 195 -22.35 -4.70 23.18
N ASN A 196 -22.88 -3.65 23.82
CA ASN A 196 -23.44 -3.74 25.17
C ASN A 196 -24.70 -4.63 25.29
N ASP A 197 -25.37 -4.90 24.20
CA ASP A 197 -26.53 -5.79 24.08
C ASP A 197 -26.15 -7.26 23.86
N LEU A 198 -24.88 -7.56 23.59
CA LEU A 198 -24.41 -8.91 23.27
C LEU A 198 -23.88 -9.70 24.48
N LEU A 199 -23.66 -11.00 24.34
CA LEU A 199 -23.05 -11.81 25.41
C LEU A 199 -21.52 -11.70 25.39
N ASN A 200 -20.87 -12.03 26.51
CA ASN A 200 -19.42 -12.19 26.51
C ASN A 200 -19.02 -13.32 25.54
N GLY A 201 -17.99 -13.08 24.72
CA GLY A 201 -17.57 -14.05 23.73
C GLY A 201 -16.67 -13.50 22.64
N GLU A 202 -16.43 -14.35 21.64
CA GLU A 202 -15.72 -13.99 20.42
C GLU A 202 -16.70 -13.61 19.31
N TYR A 203 -16.32 -12.59 18.54
CA TYR A 203 -17.06 -12.06 17.41
C TYR A 203 -16.11 -11.87 16.22
N TYR A 204 -16.66 -11.85 15.02
CA TYR A 204 -15.92 -11.63 13.79
C TYR A 204 -16.30 -10.29 13.18
N ILE A 205 -15.30 -9.43 12.99
CA ILE A 205 -15.42 -8.18 12.24
C ILE A 205 -15.26 -8.51 10.75
N TYR A 206 -16.19 -8.02 9.94
CA TYR A 206 -16.13 -8.08 8.50
C TYR A 206 -16.30 -6.67 7.94
N ILE A 207 -15.29 -6.17 7.23
CA ILE A 207 -15.36 -4.87 6.57
C ILE A 207 -15.22 -5.09 5.08
N SER A 208 -16.14 -4.57 4.28
CA SER A 208 -16.03 -4.61 2.82
C SER A 208 -16.40 -3.27 2.21
N GLY A 209 -15.76 -2.94 1.10
CA GLY A 209 -15.99 -1.66 0.43
C GLY A 209 -15.13 -1.48 -0.80
N THR A 210 -15.04 -0.22 -1.23
CA THR A 210 -14.10 0.19 -2.29
C THR A 210 -13.23 1.36 -1.83
N ASP A 211 -11.98 1.35 -2.26
CA ASP A 211 -11.05 2.46 -2.04
C ASP A 211 -11.32 3.66 -2.96
N GLN A 212 -10.42 4.64 -2.93
CA GLN A 212 -10.47 5.83 -3.78
C GLN A 212 -10.34 5.51 -5.27
N ASP A 213 -9.62 4.44 -5.61
CA ASP A 213 -9.38 3.95 -6.96
C ASP A 213 -10.44 2.93 -7.43
N LYS A 214 -11.51 2.73 -6.63
CA LYS A 214 -12.63 1.78 -6.85
C LYS A 214 -12.24 0.30 -6.78
N ASN A 215 -11.07 -0.04 -6.24
CA ASN A 215 -10.72 -1.42 -5.97
C ASN A 215 -11.51 -1.95 -4.78
N LYS A 216 -11.95 -3.21 -4.87
CA LYS A 216 -12.67 -3.86 -3.77
C LYS A 216 -11.70 -4.30 -2.68
N PHE A 217 -12.08 -4.11 -1.43
CA PHE A 217 -11.38 -4.65 -0.27
C PHE A 217 -12.29 -5.44 0.65
N ILE A 218 -11.67 -6.37 1.38
CA ILE A 218 -12.32 -7.14 2.44
C ILE A 218 -11.33 -7.32 3.59
N TYR A 219 -11.76 -6.99 4.80
CA TYR A 219 -11.07 -7.31 6.05
C TYR A 219 -11.90 -8.28 6.87
N LYS A 220 -11.21 -9.26 7.47
CA LYS A 220 -11.79 -10.25 8.38
C LYS A 220 -10.91 -10.30 9.62
N GLU A 221 -11.48 -9.90 10.74
CA GLU A 221 -10.73 -9.76 11.99
C GLU A 221 -11.52 -10.35 13.17
N VAL A 222 -10.82 -10.62 14.27
CA VAL A 222 -11.41 -11.18 15.49
C VAL A 222 -11.58 -10.10 16.54
N LEU A 223 -12.72 -10.10 17.23
CA LEU A 223 -13.05 -9.19 18.31
C LEU A 223 -13.49 -9.98 19.55
N HIS A 224 -12.92 -9.65 20.70
CA HIS A 224 -13.29 -10.23 21.98
C HIS A 224 -14.15 -9.25 22.76
N LEU A 225 -15.30 -9.69 23.27
CA LEU A 225 -16.16 -8.89 24.14
C LEU A 225 -16.17 -9.50 25.55
N VAL A 226 -15.71 -8.71 26.52
CA VAL A 226 -15.58 -9.13 27.91
C VAL A 226 -16.18 -8.06 28.83
N LYS A 227 -17.41 -8.29 29.27
CA LYS A 227 -18.07 -7.48 30.29
C LYS A 227 -17.59 -7.93 31.66
N LYS A 228 -17.05 -7.00 32.44
CA LYS A 228 -16.85 -7.21 33.88
C LYS A 228 -18.22 -7.28 34.53
N SER A 229 -18.46 -8.35 35.27
CA SER A 229 -19.59 -8.50 36.19
C SER A 229 -19.47 -7.55 37.38
#